data_AF-A0A0K9H982-F1
#
_entry.id   AF-A0A0K9H982-F1
#
_cell.length_a   1.000
_cell.length_b   1.000
_cell.length_c   1.000
_cell.angle_alpha   90.00
_cell.angle_beta   90.00
_cell.angle_gamma   90.00
#
_symmetry.space_group_name_H-M   'P 1'
#
loop_
_entity.id
_entity.type
_entity.pdbx_description
1 polymer ?
#
loop_
_entity_poly.entity_id
_entity_poly.type
_entity_poly.pdbx_seq_one_letter_code
_entity_poly.pdbx_strand_id
1 'polypeptide(L)'
;MTKHSKLRKEKGKVISFLPTGEYYYTKGLKALRKRELPKAKKYLSRAMDLEPMEPMIACQLAVVETELGNFEQSNGLLHFVLDDLDPLISECHYFLANNYAHLGLFKEAFKHAKAYLEQDETGEFSEDAEELLDLIELDSEEDFAELEEQDELIVLQEEARYLLEGGSFEKAIDRLEGLIAKHPDFWPAHNNLALAHFYLGEIEKAHQVLEDVLEKNPGNLHALCNLAVFFFYEKQYGLLRQLVDLLRKTYPLLPEQQFKLGVTFALIGQYEDAYRWLKKLHKSGFEGEPAFYYWLSHSAYFSGRQEAAEKAWKQMLRISPEKAGQEPWATKKTEHLGHEHQPSSIVKRMNSEYEEERLFGIFLLSVTDDHKKVMGHSDFCDIETLAFREKIYLADVLGMPVDTKLKEEARIRLAHETALALYRRFQPIGTEEAGLLMLWFTVFGELAEEQTRLKNSEAFAAATEYMWHKLRGEKKSQTSLAEKYNLSPSTLQKYIKYVRERL
;
A
#
# COMPACT_ATOMS: atom_id res chain seq x y z
N MET A 1 -44.47 -47.64 9.82
CA MET A 1 -44.56 -46.73 10.99
C MET A 1 -43.19 -46.12 11.24
N THR A 2 -42.92 -44.95 10.66
CA THR A 2 -41.65 -44.23 10.83
C THR A 2 -41.90 -43.09 11.81
N LYS A 3 -41.33 -43.22 13.02
CA LYS A 3 -41.46 -42.24 14.10
C LYS A 3 -40.59 -41.02 13.80
N HIS A 4 -41.23 -39.85 13.83
CA HIS A 4 -40.64 -38.53 13.64
C HIS A 4 -39.51 -38.22 14.65
N SER A 5 -38.30 -37.96 14.14
CA SER A 5 -37.27 -37.19 14.86
C SER A 5 -37.29 -35.76 14.32
N LYS A 6 -37.85 -34.83 15.10
CA LYS A 6 -37.76 -33.39 14.84
C LYS A 6 -36.48 -32.87 15.49
N LEU A 7 -35.40 -32.76 14.71
CA LEU A 7 -34.23 -31.97 15.06
C LEU A 7 -34.63 -30.49 15.08
N ARG A 8 -34.71 -29.89 16.27
CA ARG A 8 -34.79 -28.43 16.44
C ARG A 8 -33.49 -27.83 15.87
N LYS A 9 -33.59 -27.10 14.77
CA LYS A 9 -32.55 -26.16 14.33
C LYS A 9 -32.55 -24.98 15.30
N GLU A 10 -31.61 -24.94 16.23
CA GLU A 10 -31.30 -23.71 16.96
C GLU A 10 -30.84 -22.66 15.94
N LYS A 11 -31.60 -21.58 15.80
CA LYS A 11 -31.18 -20.42 15.01
C LYS A 11 -30.03 -19.76 15.77
N GLY A 12 -28.80 -20.02 15.35
CA GLY A 12 -27.64 -19.29 15.85
C GLY A 12 -27.87 -17.78 15.70
N LYS A 13 -27.79 -17.06 16.81
CA LYS A 13 -27.87 -15.60 16.82
C LYS A 13 -26.56 -15.10 16.20
N VAL A 14 -26.61 -14.62 14.95
CA VAL A 14 -25.45 -13.99 14.29
C VAL A 14 -25.23 -12.65 14.98
N ILE A 15 -24.20 -12.58 15.82
CA ILE A 15 -23.75 -11.33 16.43
C ILE A 15 -22.78 -10.70 15.44
N SER A 16 -23.07 -9.46 15.01
CA SER A 16 -22.11 -8.68 14.23
C SER A 16 -20.90 -8.43 15.12
N PHE A 17 -19.73 -8.92 14.70
CA PHE A 17 -18.48 -8.69 15.39
C PHE A 17 -17.62 -7.77 14.53
N LEU A 18 -17.61 -6.48 14.87
CA LEU A 18 -16.71 -5.49 14.31
C LEU A 18 -15.49 -5.41 15.25
N PRO A 19 -14.36 -6.04 14.92
CA PRO A 19 -13.18 -5.98 15.77
C PRO A 19 -12.62 -4.54 15.83
N THR A 20 -12.63 -3.95 17.02
CA THR A 20 -12.04 -2.64 17.35
C THR A 20 -10.52 -2.75 17.54
N GLY A 21 -9.81 -1.62 17.70
CA GLY A 21 -8.40 -1.62 18.08
C GLY A 21 -8.20 -2.32 19.42
N GLU A 22 -9.03 -2.03 20.42
CA GLU A 22 -9.06 -2.71 21.73
C GLU A 22 -9.14 -4.25 21.62
N TYR A 23 -9.94 -4.77 20.68
CA TYR A 23 -10.04 -6.22 20.46
C TYR A 23 -8.72 -6.82 19.99
N TYR A 24 -8.10 -6.17 19.00
CA TYR A 24 -6.83 -6.60 18.45
C TYR A 24 -5.70 -6.42 19.48
N TYR A 25 -5.72 -5.35 20.26
CA TYR A 25 -4.80 -5.12 21.37
C TYR A 25 -4.88 -6.25 22.40
N THR A 26 -6.08 -6.60 22.86
CA THR A 26 -6.30 -7.70 23.80
C THR A 26 -5.81 -9.04 23.26
N LYS A 27 -6.03 -9.29 21.95
CA LYS A 27 -5.49 -10.48 21.28
C LYS A 27 -3.97 -10.46 21.17
N GLY A 28 -3.39 -9.31 20.89
CA GLY A 28 -1.95 -9.05 20.87
C GLY A 28 -1.32 -9.42 22.20
N LEU A 29 -1.82 -8.85 23.30
CA LEU A 29 -1.36 -9.15 24.65
C LEU A 29 -1.51 -10.63 25.01
N LYS A 30 -2.61 -11.28 24.59
CA LYS A 30 -2.80 -12.71 24.81
C LYS A 30 -1.80 -13.57 24.03
N ALA A 31 -1.45 -13.16 22.82
CA ALA A 31 -0.42 -13.83 22.02
C ALA A 31 0.98 -13.61 22.62
N LEU A 32 1.26 -12.40 23.10
CA LEU A 32 2.51 -12.04 23.77
C LEU A 32 2.73 -12.88 25.04
N ARG A 33 1.70 -13.00 25.90
CA ARG A 33 1.75 -13.88 27.10
C ARG A 33 2.01 -15.36 26.77
N LYS A 34 1.66 -15.79 25.56
CA LYS A 34 1.92 -17.15 25.06
C LYS A 34 3.27 -17.28 24.34
N ARG A 35 4.08 -16.22 24.30
CA ARG A 35 5.31 -16.10 23.51
C ARG A 35 5.11 -16.37 22.01
N GLU A 36 3.90 -16.12 21.50
CA GLU A 36 3.59 -16.22 20.07
C GLU A 36 3.93 -14.89 19.36
N LEU A 37 5.20 -14.47 19.41
CA LEU A 37 5.65 -13.13 19.00
C LEU A 37 5.19 -12.69 17.60
N PRO A 38 5.26 -13.53 16.54
CA PRO A 38 4.79 -13.12 15.21
C PRO A 38 3.28 -12.84 15.16
N LYS A 39 2.49 -13.54 15.98
CA LYS A 39 1.04 -13.27 16.09
C LYS A 39 0.77 -12.04 16.94
N ALA A 40 1.55 -11.83 18.00
CA ALA A 40 1.46 -10.64 18.83
C ALA A 40 1.71 -9.39 17.98
N LYS A 41 2.81 -9.36 17.21
CA LYS A 41 3.14 -8.31 16.24
C LYS A 41 1.97 -8.05 15.31
N LYS A 42 1.48 -9.10 14.62
CA LYS A 42 0.36 -8.99 13.69
C LYS A 42 -0.89 -8.35 14.32
N TYR A 43 -1.25 -8.74 15.54
CA TYR A 43 -2.43 -8.19 16.20
C TYR A 43 -2.21 -6.77 16.71
N LEU A 44 -1.04 -6.46 17.27
CA LEU A 44 -0.72 -5.13 17.77
C LEU A 44 -0.54 -4.12 16.63
N SER A 45 0.11 -4.49 15.51
CA SER A 45 0.14 -3.65 14.30
C SER A 45 -1.27 -3.35 13.82
N ARG A 46 -2.17 -4.34 13.84
CA ARG A 46 -3.56 -4.11 13.44
C ARG A 46 -4.32 -3.22 14.44
N ALA A 47 -3.99 -3.29 15.73
CA ALA A 47 -4.55 -2.37 16.71
C ALA A 47 -4.06 -0.94 16.45
N MET A 48 -2.77 -0.77 16.15
CA MET A 48 -2.14 0.51 15.83
C MET A 48 -2.74 1.13 14.56
N ASP A 49 -3.01 0.34 13.52
CA ASP A 49 -3.69 0.82 12.31
C ASP A 49 -5.08 1.41 12.60
N LEU A 50 -5.77 0.87 13.60
CA LEU A 50 -7.15 1.25 13.94
C LEU A 50 -7.20 2.41 14.93
N GLU A 51 -6.25 2.45 15.87
CA GLU A 51 -6.17 3.42 16.96
C GLU A 51 -4.72 3.96 17.07
N PRO A 52 -4.25 4.74 16.08
CA PRO A 52 -2.84 5.16 15.98
C PRO A 52 -2.40 6.18 17.04
N MET A 53 -3.35 6.79 17.75
CA MET A 53 -3.11 7.83 18.76
C MET A 53 -3.09 7.26 20.19
N GLU A 54 -3.14 5.94 20.37
CA GLU A 54 -3.14 5.29 21.67
C GLU A 54 -1.71 4.85 22.05
N PRO A 55 -1.03 5.54 23.00
CA PRO A 55 0.38 5.30 23.33
C PRO A 55 0.65 3.86 23.75
N MET A 56 -0.28 3.25 24.51
CA MET A 56 -0.08 1.90 25.03
C MET A 56 -0.01 0.84 23.94
N ILE A 57 -0.71 1.03 22.81
CA ILE A 57 -0.62 0.11 21.67
C ILE A 57 0.79 0.19 21.07
N ALA A 58 1.32 1.39 20.89
CA ALA A 58 2.65 1.65 20.36
C ALA A 58 3.75 1.07 21.26
N CYS A 59 3.69 1.32 22.57
CA CYS A 59 4.64 0.77 23.54
C CYS A 59 4.63 -0.76 23.53
N GLN A 60 3.45 -1.39 23.51
CA GLN A 60 3.35 -2.85 23.48
C GLN A 60 3.84 -3.43 22.16
N LEU A 61 3.63 -2.74 21.04
CA LEU A 61 4.20 -3.15 19.76
C LEU A 61 5.72 -3.03 19.77
N ALA A 62 6.27 -1.94 20.33
CA ALA A 62 7.72 -1.74 20.49
C ALA A 62 8.36 -2.88 21.29
N VAL A 63 7.77 -3.24 22.45
CA VAL A 63 8.23 -4.39 23.24
C VAL A 63 8.25 -5.69 22.41
N VAL A 64 7.23 -5.93 21.58
CA VAL A 64 7.22 -7.11 20.70
C VAL A 64 8.29 -7.04 19.62
N GLU A 65 8.58 -5.87 19.07
CA GLU A 65 9.68 -5.69 18.10
C GLU A 65 11.04 -5.93 18.77
N THR A 66 11.27 -5.41 19.99
CA THR A 66 12.47 -5.70 20.79
C THR A 66 12.66 -7.19 21.01
N GLU A 67 11.60 -7.91 21.43
CA GLU A 67 11.63 -9.37 21.64
C GLU A 67 11.88 -10.16 20.34
N LEU A 68 11.56 -9.59 19.18
CA LEU A 68 11.87 -10.15 17.87
C LEU A 68 13.28 -9.81 17.38
N GLY A 69 14.02 -8.96 18.10
CA GLY A 69 15.35 -8.45 17.73
C GLY A 69 15.32 -7.30 16.72
N ASN A 70 14.15 -6.69 16.50
CA ASN A 70 13.93 -5.57 15.58
C ASN A 70 14.08 -4.23 16.34
N PHE A 71 15.28 -3.96 16.84
CA PHE A 71 15.55 -2.85 17.77
C PHE A 71 15.29 -1.48 17.15
N GLU A 72 15.62 -1.29 15.87
CA GLU A 72 15.44 -0.03 15.16
C GLU A 72 13.95 0.30 14.97
N GLN A 73 13.13 -0.69 14.61
CA GLN A 73 11.68 -0.50 14.50
C GLN A 73 11.04 -0.23 15.88
N SER A 74 11.55 -0.88 16.93
CA SER A 74 11.15 -0.62 18.30
C SER A 74 11.47 0.83 18.71
N ASN A 75 12.71 1.28 18.46
CA ASN A 75 13.14 2.65 18.76
C ASN A 75 12.29 3.70 18.04
N GLY A 76 11.97 3.47 16.76
CA GLY A 76 11.09 4.38 16.02
C GLY A 76 9.69 4.51 16.66
N LEU A 77 9.11 3.40 17.15
CA LEU A 77 7.83 3.43 17.86
C LEU A 77 7.93 4.15 19.20
N LEU A 78 9.01 3.94 19.96
CA LEU A 78 9.20 4.56 21.27
C LEU A 78 9.44 6.07 21.18
N HIS A 79 10.23 6.51 20.19
CA HIS A 79 10.38 7.94 19.90
C HIS A 79 9.08 8.56 19.43
N PHE A 80 8.30 7.87 18.59
CA PHE A 80 6.96 8.34 18.23
C PHE A 80 6.05 8.53 19.45
N VAL A 81 6.11 7.63 20.44
CA VAL A 81 5.35 7.82 21.68
C VAL A 81 5.79 9.09 22.42
N LEU A 82 7.10 9.25 22.64
CA LEU A 82 7.64 10.37 23.41
C LEU A 82 7.44 11.72 22.72
N ASP A 83 7.63 11.78 21.40
CA ASP A 83 7.55 13.02 20.64
C ASP A 83 6.09 13.46 20.37
N ASP A 84 5.19 12.51 20.11
CA ASP A 84 3.89 12.80 19.47
C ASP A 84 2.66 12.41 20.27
N LEU A 85 2.78 11.45 21.19
CA LEU A 85 1.63 10.93 21.92
C LEU A 85 1.64 11.34 23.39
N ASP A 86 2.65 10.90 24.14
CA ASP A 86 2.78 11.19 25.56
C ASP A 86 4.25 11.18 26.01
N PRO A 87 4.86 12.37 26.21
CA PRO A 87 6.24 12.49 26.68
C PRO A 87 6.44 12.09 28.14
N LEU A 88 5.37 11.77 28.89
CA LEU A 88 5.45 11.41 30.31
C LEU A 88 5.55 9.90 30.57
N ILE A 89 5.53 9.08 29.51
CA ILE A 89 5.69 7.62 29.61
C ILE A 89 7.18 7.32 29.77
N SER A 90 7.65 7.36 31.01
CA SER A 90 9.06 7.17 31.36
C SER A 90 9.59 5.80 30.92
N GLU A 91 8.75 4.77 30.90
CA GLU A 91 9.12 3.42 30.48
C GLU A 91 9.65 3.36 29.03
N CYS A 92 9.26 4.31 28.17
CA CYS A 92 9.82 4.41 26.83
C CYS A 92 11.34 4.65 26.85
N HIS A 93 11.83 5.45 27.80
CA HIS A 93 13.26 5.66 27.96
C HIS A 93 13.99 4.39 28.43
N TYR A 94 13.40 3.60 29.33
CA TYR A 94 13.97 2.31 29.71
C TYR A 94 14.07 1.35 28.51
N PHE A 95 13.01 1.23 27.70
CA PHE A 95 13.04 0.35 26.52
C PHE A 95 14.02 0.83 25.45
N LEU A 96 14.12 2.14 25.21
CA LEU A 96 15.14 2.73 24.33
C LEU A 96 16.54 2.40 24.83
N ALA A 97 16.78 2.54 26.14
CA ALA A 97 18.09 2.26 26.73
C ALA A 97 18.55 0.82 26.45
N ASN A 98 17.68 -0.14 26.67
CA ASN A 98 17.94 -1.56 26.42
C ASN A 98 18.18 -1.85 24.93
N ASN A 99 17.34 -1.29 24.04
CA ASN A 99 17.51 -1.46 22.60
C ASN A 99 18.85 -0.89 22.12
N TYR A 100 19.23 0.31 22.58
CA TYR A 100 20.51 0.91 22.24
C TYR A 100 21.70 0.11 22.78
N ALA A 101 21.60 -0.43 24.00
CA ALA A 101 22.63 -1.31 24.54
C ALA A 101 22.81 -2.57 23.68
N HIS A 102 21.71 -3.16 23.20
CA HIS A 102 21.75 -4.30 22.28
C HIS A 102 22.37 -3.96 20.92
N LEU A 103 22.20 -2.73 20.45
CA LEU A 103 22.82 -2.21 19.23
C LEU A 103 24.30 -1.83 19.43
N GLY A 104 24.81 -1.89 20.67
CA GLY A 104 26.16 -1.45 21.03
C GLY A 104 26.32 0.07 21.12
N LEU A 105 25.22 0.81 21.05
CA LEU A 105 25.16 2.28 21.16
C LEU A 105 25.08 2.67 22.64
N PHE A 106 26.14 2.36 23.39
CA PHE A 106 26.16 2.44 24.86
C PHE A 106 25.92 3.86 25.40
N LYS A 107 26.23 4.90 24.63
CA LYS A 107 25.96 6.28 25.03
C LYS A 107 24.49 6.64 25.04
N GLU A 108 23.79 6.31 23.97
CA GLU A 108 22.35 6.54 23.91
C GLU A 108 21.63 5.63 24.91
N ALA A 109 22.16 4.41 25.14
CA ALA A 109 21.71 3.55 26.22
C ALA A 109 21.84 4.24 27.59
N PHE A 110 23.01 4.80 27.89
CA PHE A 110 23.28 5.54 29.13
C PHE A 110 22.34 6.75 29.29
N LYS A 111 22.23 7.58 28.26
CA LYS A 111 21.40 8.78 28.24
C LYS A 111 19.93 8.44 28.53
N HIS A 112 19.39 7.41 27.88
CA HIS A 112 18.00 7.00 28.08
C HIS A 112 17.78 6.30 29.42
N ALA A 113 18.71 5.47 29.90
CA ALA A 113 18.61 4.87 31.23
C ALA A 113 18.61 5.94 32.33
N LYS A 114 19.45 6.97 32.19
CA LYS A 114 19.46 8.12 33.09
C LYS A 114 18.17 8.93 33.01
N ALA A 115 17.68 9.22 31.80
CA ALA A 115 16.42 9.94 31.61
C ALA A 115 15.22 9.20 32.24
N TYR A 116 15.21 7.87 32.20
CA TYR A 116 14.22 7.06 32.89
C TYR A 116 14.29 7.25 34.42
N LEU A 117 15.48 7.09 35.02
CA LEU A 117 15.67 7.23 36.48
C LEU A 117 15.41 8.65 36.98
N GLU A 118 15.69 9.68 36.17
CA GLU A 118 15.37 11.08 36.50
C GLU A 118 13.84 11.34 36.52
N GLN A 119 13.07 10.61 35.72
CA GLN A 119 11.61 10.75 35.65
C GLN A 119 10.88 9.83 36.64
N ASP A 120 11.42 8.63 36.89
CA ASP A 120 10.82 7.62 37.76
C ASP A 120 11.89 6.87 38.58
N GLU A 121 12.30 7.49 39.69
CA GLU A 121 13.32 6.96 40.61
C GLU A 121 12.91 5.62 41.28
N THR A 122 11.61 5.31 41.33
CA THR A 122 11.09 4.09 42.00
C THR A 122 10.19 3.26 41.09
N GLY A 123 10.38 3.40 39.78
CA GLY A 123 9.64 2.69 38.76
C GLY A 123 9.90 1.19 38.75
N GLU A 124 9.08 0.46 37.98
CA GLU A 124 9.19 -1.01 37.88
C GLU A 124 10.58 -1.48 37.40
N PHE A 125 11.26 -0.65 36.61
CA PHE A 125 12.54 -0.99 35.98
C PHE A 125 13.75 -0.24 36.57
N SER A 126 13.60 0.43 37.72
CA SER A 126 14.69 1.28 38.27
C SER A 126 15.93 0.46 38.63
N GLU A 127 15.77 -0.72 39.25
CA GLU A 127 16.90 -1.61 39.56
C GLU A 127 17.61 -2.10 38.27
N ASP A 128 16.85 -2.48 37.25
CA ASP A 128 17.42 -2.92 35.95
C ASP A 128 18.15 -1.78 35.23
N ALA A 129 17.61 -0.56 35.30
CA ALA A 129 18.21 0.61 34.68
C ALA A 129 19.51 1.02 35.38
N GLU A 130 19.57 0.93 36.71
CA GLU A 130 20.80 1.12 37.49
C GLU A 130 21.85 0.05 37.14
N GLU A 131 21.46 -1.22 37.04
CA GLU A 131 22.38 -2.30 36.64
C GLU A 131 22.93 -2.08 35.22
N LEU A 132 22.09 -1.62 34.29
CA LEU A 132 22.52 -1.26 32.93
C LEU A 132 23.53 -0.11 32.93
N LEU A 133 23.33 0.92 33.76
CA LEU A 133 24.27 2.03 33.90
C LEU A 133 25.61 1.55 34.49
N ASP A 134 25.56 0.75 35.56
CA ASP A 134 26.77 0.18 36.17
C ASP A 134 27.57 -0.66 35.17
N LEU A 135 26.90 -1.47 34.34
CA LEU A 135 27.54 -2.26 33.29
C LEU A 135 28.20 -1.38 32.23
N ILE A 136 27.50 -0.35 31.76
CA ILE A 136 28.02 0.60 30.76
C ILE A 136 29.22 1.38 31.32
N GLU A 137 29.17 1.79 32.59
CA GLU A 137 30.28 2.49 33.26
C GLU A 137 31.50 1.58 33.48
N LEU A 138 31.30 0.29 33.77
CA LEU A 138 32.38 -0.69 33.94
C LEU A 138 33.17 -0.98 32.65
N ASP A 139 32.51 -0.94 31.49
CA ASP A 139 33.15 -1.13 30.18
C ASP A 139 33.78 0.17 29.61
N SER A 140 33.63 1.31 30.29
CA SER A 140 33.99 2.65 29.80
C SER A 140 35.42 3.14 30.03
N GLU A 141 36.42 2.24 30.13
CA GLU A 141 37.84 2.66 30.11
C GLU A 141 38.25 3.35 28.78
N GLU A 142 37.38 3.37 27.75
CA GLU A 142 37.50 4.18 26.54
C GLU A 142 36.73 5.51 26.67
N ASP A 143 37.42 6.64 26.49
CA ASP A 143 36.86 8.00 26.60
C ASP A 143 35.54 8.14 25.79
N PHE A 144 34.41 8.27 26.51
CA PHE A 144 33.10 8.66 25.99
C PHE A 144 33.08 10.03 25.27
N ALA A 145 34.21 10.63 24.92
CA ALA A 145 34.27 11.84 24.10
C ALA A 145 34.40 11.51 22.60
N GLU A 146 35.17 10.49 22.19
CA GLU A 146 35.42 10.20 20.76
C GLU A 146 34.27 9.45 20.07
N LEU A 147 33.51 8.63 20.81
CA LEU A 147 32.32 7.93 20.30
C LEU A 147 31.07 8.84 20.15
N GLU A 148 31.16 10.14 20.49
CA GLU A 148 29.98 10.99 20.80
C GLU A 148 29.27 11.42 19.52
N GLU A 149 30.06 11.80 18.53
CA GLU A 149 29.56 12.28 17.25
C GLU A 149 29.05 11.12 16.38
N GLN A 150 29.68 9.95 16.43
CA GLN A 150 29.34 8.83 15.54
C GLN A 150 28.03 8.13 15.92
N ASP A 151 27.81 7.88 17.21
CA ASP A 151 26.57 7.24 17.70
C ASP A 151 25.36 8.17 17.52
N GLU A 152 25.51 9.46 17.81
CA GLU A 152 24.46 10.47 17.59
C GLU A 152 24.07 10.55 16.10
N LEU A 153 25.06 10.55 15.19
CA LEU A 153 24.83 10.57 13.75
C LEU A 153 24.07 9.33 13.25
N ILE A 154 24.43 8.14 13.76
CA ILE A 154 23.75 6.89 13.41
C ILE A 154 22.30 6.97 13.86
N VAL A 155 22.04 7.30 15.13
CA VAL A 155 20.68 7.35 15.67
C VAL A 155 19.80 8.35 14.94
N LEU A 156 20.28 9.58 14.71
CA LEU A 156 19.50 10.59 14.00
C LEU A 156 19.24 10.19 12.54
N GLN A 157 20.15 9.47 11.89
CA GLN A 157 19.94 8.93 10.56
C GLN A 157 18.86 7.83 10.55
N GLU A 158 18.87 6.94 11.54
CA GLU A 158 17.89 5.87 11.71
C GLU A 158 16.48 6.43 11.97
N GLU A 159 16.36 7.40 12.86
CA GLU A 159 15.11 8.12 13.16
C GLU A 159 14.54 8.80 11.91
N ALA A 160 15.38 9.54 11.18
CA ALA A 160 14.94 10.18 9.96
C ALA A 160 14.47 9.17 8.91
N ARG A 161 15.12 8.01 8.80
CA ARG A 161 14.66 6.93 7.91
C ARG A 161 13.32 6.36 8.36
N TYR A 162 13.13 6.13 9.65
CA TYR A 162 11.88 5.65 10.20
C TYR A 162 10.72 6.62 9.89
N LEU A 163 10.94 7.92 10.08
CA LEU A 163 9.95 8.97 9.76
C LEU A 163 9.60 8.99 8.27
N LEU A 164 10.60 8.86 7.38
CA LEU A 164 10.39 8.76 5.94
C LEU A 164 9.56 7.53 5.54
N GLU A 165 9.87 6.37 6.10
CA GLU A 165 9.14 5.12 5.84
C GLU A 165 7.72 5.16 6.38
N GLY A 166 7.52 5.83 7.51
CA GLY A 166 6.21 6.10 8.11
C GLY A 166 5.39 7.19 7.40
N GLY A 167 5.96 7.86 6.38
CA GLY A 167 5.30 8.93 5.64
C GLY A 167 5.19 10.28 6.38
N SER A 168 5.90 10.44 7.49
CA SER A 168 5.95 11.67 8.30
C SER A 168 7.03 12.61 7.75
N PHE A 169 6.85 13.10 6.52
CA PHE A 169 7.89 13.81 5.78
C PHE A 169 8.28 15.15 6.40
N GLU A 170 7.33 15.90 6.95
CA GLU A 170 7.59 17.21 7.59
C GLU A 170 8.50 17.06 8.82
N LYS A 171 8.24 16.06 9.66
CA LYS A 171 9.09 15.77 10.83
C LYS A 171 10.46 15.28 10.41
N ALA A 172 10.52 14.45 9.36
CA ALA A 172 11.80 14.02 8.81
C ALA A 172 12.62 15.22 8.35
N ILE A 173 12.01 16.21 7.69
CA ILE A 173 12.67 17.47 7.30
C ILE A 173 13.22 18.19 8.54
N ASP A 174 12.40 18.43 9.56
CA ASP A 174 12.84 19.14 10.77
C ASP A 174 14.06 18.46 11.44
N ARG A 175 14.03 17.13 11.56
CA ARG A 175 15.13 16.34 12.14
C ARG A 175 16.39 16.40 11.27
N LEU A 176 16.23 16.28 9.95
CA LEU A 176 17.34 16.30 8.99
C LEU A 176 17.97 17.69 8.86
N GLU A 177 17.18 18.77 8.91
CA GLU A 177 17.69 20.14 8.92
C GLU A 177 18.50 20.41 10.20
N GLY A 178 18.02 19.96 11.36
CA GLY A 178 18.77 20.01 12.61
C GLY A 178 20.11 19.26 12.54
N LEU A 179 20.10 18.07 11.93
CA LEU A 179 21.30 17.26 11.72
C LEU A 179 22.30 17.94 10.79
N ILE A 180 21.84 18.53 9.69
CA ILE A 180 22.66 19.27 8.73
C ILE A 180 23.24 20.55 9.35
N ALA A 181 22.49 21.22 10.21
CA ALA A 181 22.97 22.42 10.91
C ALA A 181 24.16 22.10 11.83
N LYS A 182 24.16 20.93 12.49
CA LYS A 182 25.27 20.45 13.31
C LYS A 182 26.42 19.86 12.48
N HIS A 183 26.10 19.09 11.44
CA HIS A 183 27.06 18.38 10.59
C HIS A 183 26.82 18.68 9.10
N PRO A 184 27.29 19.84 8.59
CA PRO A 184 26.99 20.29 7.23
C PRO A 184 27.46 19.36 6.11
N ASP A 185 28.50 18.56 6.36
CA ASP A 185 29.10 17.64 5.39
C ASP A 185 28.57 16.20 5.51
N PHE A 186 27.56 15.96 6.37
CA PHE A 186 26.94 14.65 6.54
C PHE A 186 25.96 14.33 5.40
N TRP A 187 26.50 13.87 4.28
CA TRP A 187 25.73 13.62 3.05
C TRP A 187 24.51 12.70 3.17
N PRO A 188 24.48 11.65 4.02
CA PRO A 188 23.28 10.85 4.21
C PRO A 188 22.05 11.69 4.60
N ALA A 189 22.23 12.71 5.44
CA ALA A 189 21.14 13.59 5.84
C ALA A 189 20.60 14.42 4.67
N HIS A 190 21.48 15.04 3.87
CA HIS A 190 21.06 15.77 2.67
C HIS A 190 20.32 14.88 1.67
N ASN A 191 20.79 13.65 1.48
CA ASN A 191 20.14 12.69 0.58
C ASN A 191 18.72 12.32 1.05
N ASN A 192 18.53 12.13 2.35
CA ASN A 192 17.23 11.86 2.96
C ASN A 192 16.34 13.11 2.97
N LEU A 193 16.91 14.30 3.12
CA LEU A 193 16.19 15.57 3.10
C LEU A 193 15.60 15.83 1.71
N ALA A 194 16.38 15.58 0.67
CA ALA A 194 15.89 15.64 -0.71
C ALA A 194 14.73 14.67 -0.95
N LEU A 195 14.79 13.44 -0.42
CA LEU A 195 13.69 12.48 -0.52
C LEU A 195 12.44 12.98 0.21
N ALA A 196 12.60 13.54 1.42
CA ALA A 196 11.49 14.08 2.19
C ALA A 196 10.76 15.21 1.43
N HIS A 197 11.50 16.20 0.94
CA HIS A 197 10.94 17.28 0.10
C HIS A 197 10.25 16.73 -1.15
N PHE A 198 10.85 15.74 -1.81
CA PHE A 198 10.27 15.15 -3.02
C PHE A 198 8.93 14.47 -2.73
N TYR A 199 8.84 13.67 -1.66
CA TYR A 199 7.59 13.01 -1.28
C TYR A 199 6.51 13.99 -0.80
N LEU A 200 6.90 15.14 -0.25
CA LEU A 200 5.99 16.23 0.10
C LEU A 200 5.52 17.04 -1.13
N GLY A 201 6.08 16.78 -2.32
CA GLY A 201 5.78 17.50 -3.56
C GLY A 201 6.54 18.81 -3.72
N GLU A 202 7.50 19.10 -2.84
CA GLU A 202 8.39 20.28 -2.92
C GLU A 202 9.56 19.99 -3.88
N ILE A 203 9.24 19.77 -5.15
CA ILE A 203 10.16 19.27 -6.17
C ILE A 203 11.38 20.17 -6.33
N GLU A 204 11.19 21.49 -6.40
CA GLU A 204 12.29 22.44 -6.60
C GLU A 204 13.30 22.39 -5.45
N LYS A 205 12.84 22.28 -4.20
CA LYS A 205 13.73 22.14 -3.04
C LYS A 205 14.49 20.82 -3.08
N ALA A 206 13.81 19.72 -3.44
CA ALA A 206 14.43 18.41 -3.55
C ALA A 206 15.58 18.39 -4.57
N HIS A 207 15.40 19.02 -5.73
CA HIS A 207 16.46 19.18 -6.72
C HIS A 207 17.60 20.05 -6.20
N GLN A 208 17.30 21.21 -5.59
CA GLN A 208 18.33 22.10 -5.04
C GLN A 208 19.24 21.38 -4.03
N VAL A 209 18.66 20.61 -3.11
CA VAL A 209 19.45 19.85 -2.13
C VAL A 209 20.38 18.85 -2.83
N LEU A 210 19.90 18.11 -3.83
CA LEU A 210 20.76 17.17 -4.56
C LEU A 210 21.81 17.86 -5.45
N GLU A 211 21.48 19.01 -6.03
CA GLU A 211 22.43 19.81 -6.81
C GLU A 211 23.58 20.28 -5.91
N ASP A 212 23.28 20.79 -4.71
CA ASP A 212 24.29 21.21 -3.72
C ASP A 212 25.18 20.02 -3.29
N VAL A 213 24.57 18.85 -3.06
CA VAL A 213 25.32 17.61 -2.73
C VAL A 213 26.22 17.21 -3.88
N LEU A 214 25.74 17.25 -5.12
CA LEU A 214 26.51 16.82 -6.30
C LEU A 214 27.56 17.85 -6.73
N GLU A 215 27.39 19.13 -6.40
CA GLU A 215 28.42 20.15 -6.59
C GLU A 215 29.64 19.88 -5.68
N LYS A 216 29.38 19.56 -4.40
CA LYS A 216 30.43 19.29 -3.40
C LYS A 216 30.96 17.86 -3.47
N ASN A 217 30.13 16.91 -3.84
CA ASN A 217 30.45 15.50 -3.94
C ASN A 217 29.86 14.89 -5.24
N PRO A 218 30.49 15.13 -6.40
CA PRO A 218 29.99 14.65 -7.70
C PRO A 218 29.85 13.14 -7.83
N GLY A 219 30.55 12.37 -6.97
CA GLY A 219 30.52 10.91 -6.94
C GLY A 219 29.50 10.34 -5.97
N ASN A 220 28.66 11.17 -5.32
CA ASN A 220 27.68 10.71 -4.34
C ASN A 220 26.62 9.81 -5.00
N LEU A 221 26.78 8.50 -4.85
CA LEU A 221 25.90 7.52 -5.48
C LEU A 221 24.45 7.65 -5.00
N HIS A 222 24.22 7.98 -3.72
CA HIS A 222 22.87 8.14 -3.19
C HIS A 222 22.15 9.33 -3.83
N ALA A 223 22.84 10.46 -3.99
CA ALA A 223 22.31 11.63 -4.68
C ALA A 223 21.98 11.33 -6.15
N LEU A 224 22.92 10.69 -6.88
CA LEU A 224 22.70 10.28 -8.27
C LEU A 224 21.51 9.31 -8.39
N CYS A 225 21.37 8.36 -7.45
CA CYS A 225 20.25 7.43 -7.43
C CYS A 225 18.92 8.12 -7.12
N ASN A 226 18.88 9.06 -6.18
CA ASN A 226 17.67 9.82 -5.85
C ASN A 226 17.25 10.71 -7.04
N LEU A 227 18.21 11.38 -7.69
CA LEU A 227 17.94 12.20 -8.87
C LEU A 227 17.39 11.37 -10.05
N ALA A 228 17.85 10.13 -10.22
CA ALA A 228 17.29 9.21 -11.21
C ALA A 228 15.82 8.86 -10.90
N VAL A 229 15.48 8.68 -9.63
CA VAL A 229 14.09 8.47 -9.21
C VAL A 229 13.25 9.72 -9.47
N PHE A 230 13.75 10.91 -9.16
CA PHE A 230 13.04 12.18 -9.40
C PHE A 230 12.73 12.38 -10.89
N PHE A 231 13.74 12.27 -11.75
CA PHE A 231 13.55 12.38 -13.20
C PHE A 231 12.57 11.34 -13.76
N PHE A 232 12.51 10.14 -13.18
CA PHE A 232 11.55 9.12 -13.61
C PHE A 232 10.10 9.51 -13.29
N TYR A 233 9.83 9.95 -12.06
CA TYR A 233 8.48 10.36 -11.65
C TYR A 233 8.02 11.66 -12.34
N GLU A 234 8.94 12.58 -12.61
CA GLU A 234 8.69 13.81 -13.37
C GLU A 234 8.62 13.58 -14.89
N LYS A 235 8.82 12.33 -15.35
CA LYS A 235 8.80 11.95 -16.78
C LYS A 235 9.88 12.65 -17.62
N GLN A 236 10.98 13.08 -17.01
CA GLN A 236 12.14 13.67 -17.66
C GLN A 236 13.06 12.61 -18.27
N TYR A 237 12.54 11.81 -19.22
CA TYR A 237 13.23 10.63 -19.75
C TYR A 237 14.56 10.93 -20.46
N GLY A 238 14.76 12.16 -20.95
CA GLY A 238 16.01 12.58 -21.57
C GLY A 238 17.16 12.65 -20.57
N LEU A 239 16.97 13.33 -19.44
CA LEU A 239 17.95 13.43 -18.36
C LEU A 239 18.12 12.09 -17.64
N LEU A 240 17.02 11.39 -17.39
CA LEU A 240 17.04 10.05 -16.81
C LEU A 240 17.97 9.11 -17.58
N ARG A 241 17.90 9.12 -18.91
CA ARG A 241 18.72 8.24 -19.75
C ARG A 241 20.21 8.48 -19.55
N GLN A 242 20.64 9.73 -19.49
CA GLN A 242 22.05 10.09 -19.28
C GLN A 242 22.54 9.61 -17.91
N LEU A 243 21.73 9.82 -16.88
CA LEU A 243 22.03 9.43 -15.51
C LEU A 243 22.07 7.90 -15.35
N VAL A 244 21.14 7.17 -15.97
CA VAL A 244 21.13 5.70 -16.00
C VAL A 244 22.39 5.15 -16.67
N ASP A 245 22.85 5.75 -17.77
CA ASP A 245 24.07 5.32 -18.46
C ASP A 245 25.33 5.57 -17.62
N LEU A 246 25.33 6.61 -16.77
CA LEU A 246 26.38 6.84 -15.76
C LEU A 246 26.32 5.78 -14.64
N LEU A 247 25.14 5.55 -14.06
CA LEU A 247 24.93 4.58 -12.99
C LEU A 247 25.31 3.16 -13.41
N ARG A 248 25.07 2.77 -14.67
CA ARG A 248 25.50 1.47 -15.23
C ARG A 248 27.02 1.27 -15.26
N LYS A 249 27.79 2.35 -15.32
CA LYS A 249 29.26 2.34 -15.30
C LYS A 249 29.83 2.47 -13.89
N THR A 250 28.98 2.69 -12.90
CA THR A 250 29.38 2.86 -11.51
C THR A 250 29.36 1.50 -10.81
N TYR A 251 30.46 1.14 -10.15
CA TYR A 251 30.63 -0.15 -9.49
C TYR A 251 30.87 0.04 -7.98
N PRO A 252 29.80 0.17 -7.17
CA PRO A 252 29.93 0.29 -5.74
C PRO A 252 30.53 -0.97 -5.10
N LEU A 253 31.41 -0.76 -4.12
CA LEU A 253 32.05 -1.83 -3.35
C LEU A 253 31.19 -2.29 -2.18
N LEU A 254 30.54 -1.34 -1.51
CA LEU A 254 29.77 -1.59 -0.29
C LEU A 254 28.42 -2.26 -0.59
N PRO A 255 27.99 -3.26 0.20
CA PRO A 255 26.68 -3.92 0.06
C PRO A 255 25.50 -2.96 0.01
N GLU A 256 25.49 -1.93 0.87
CA GLU A 256 24.40 -0.95 1.00
C GLU A 256 24.26 -0.12 -0.28
N GLN A 257 25.39 0.27 -0.86
CA GLN A 257 25.43 1.00 -2.13
C GLN A 257 25.01 0.12 -3.32
N GLN A 258 25.41 -1.15 -3.32
CA GLN A 258 24.95 -2.12 -4.32
C GLN A 258 23.45 -2.35 -4.22
N PHE A 259 22.92 -2.41 -3.00
CA PHE A 259 21.50 -2.53 -2.75
C PHE A 259 20.74 -1.30 -3.25
N LYS A 260 21.15 -0.08 -2.86
CA LYS A 260 20.54 1.17 -3.34
C LYS A 260 20.52 1.24 -4.87
N LEU A 261 21.63 0.93 -5.53
CA LEU A 261 21.72 0.94 -7.00
C LEU A 261 20.74 -0.07 -7.63
N GLY A 262 20.66 -1.28 -7.06
CA GLY A 262 19.71 -2.30 -7.51
C GLY A 262 18.25 -1.87 -7.35
N VAL A 263 17.90 -1.26 -6.21
CA VAL A 263 16.56 -0.72 -5.93
C VAL A 263 16.21 0.43 -6.87
N THR A 264 17.14 1.36 -7.10
CA THR A 264 16.94 2.47 -8.03
C THR A 264 16.62 1.96 -9.44
N PHE A 265 17.37 0.98 -9.95
CA PHE A 265 17.06 0.36 -11.24
C PHE A 265 15.67 -0.30 -11.26
N ALA A 266 15.26 -0.94 -10.15
CA ALA A 266 13.93 -1.55 -10.06
C ALA A 266 12.81 -0.51 -10.10
N LEU A 267 12.96 0.60 -9.36
CA LEU A 267 11.99 1.70 -9.28
C LEU A 267 11.77 2.36 -10.64
N ILE A 268 12.84 2.60 -11.40
CA ILE A 268 12.76 3.24 -12.73
C ILE A 268 12.46 2.25 -13.87
N GLY A 269 12.10 1.00 -13.54
CA GLY A 269 11.70 -0.03 -14.51
C GLY A 269 12.82 -0.73 -15.27
N GLN A 270 14.09 -0.51 -14.91
CA GLN A 270 15.25 -1.20 -15.48
C GLN A 270 15.47 -2.56 -14.80
N TYR A 271 14.47 -3.44 -14.89
CA TYR A 271 14.42 -4.69 -14.11
C TYR A 271 15.57 -5.67 -14.39
N GLU A 272 16.14 -5.65 -15.60
CA GLU A 272 17.28 -6.49 -15.95
C GLU A 272 18.55 -6.07 -15.18
N ASP A 273 18.83 -4.77 -15.13
CA ASP A 273 19.97 -4.20 -14.39
C ASP A 273 19.77 -4.39 -12.87
N ALA A 274 18.55 -4.14 -12.40
CA ALA A 274 18.16 -4.36 -11.01
C ALA A 274 18.40 -5.80 -10.58
N TYR A 275 17.89 -6.77 -11.34
CA TYR A 275 18.06 -8.19 -11.05
C TYR A 275 19.53 -8.60 -11.07
N ARG A 276 20.33 -8.09 -12.01
CA ARG A 276 21.77 -8.37 -12.07
C ARG A 276 22.48 -7.94 -10.80
N TRP A 277 22.22 -6.73 -10.31
CA TRP A 277 22.84 -6.20 -9.08
C TRP A 277 22.36 -6.94 -7.84
N LEU A 278 21.05 -7.04 -7.63
CA LEU A 278 20.47 -7.68 -6.45
C LEU A 278 20.84 -9.17 -6.37
N LYS A 279 20.90 -9.88 -7.51
CA LYS A 279 21.37 -11.28 -7.54
C LYS A 279 22.85 -11.40 -7.20
N LYS A 280 23.70 -10.49 -7.68
CA LYS A 280 25.13 -10.50 -7.37
C LYS A 280 25.34 -10.30 -5.87
N LEU A 281 24.63 -9.33 -5.29
CA LEU A 281 24.66 -9.05 -3.85
C LEU A 281 24.16 -10.25 -3.04
N HIS A 282 23.04 -10.85 -3.41
CA HIS A 282 22.56 -12.07 -2.73
C HIS A 282 23.59 -13.21 -2.77
N LYS A 283 24.30 -13.36 -3.89
CA LYS A 283 25.33 -14.41 -4.06
C LYS A 283 26.58 -14.20 -3.20
N SER A 284 26.88 -12.98 -2.76
CA SER A 284 28.02 -12.73 -1.86
C SER A 284 27.72 -13.09 -0.41
N GLY A 285 26.56 -13.67 -0.11
CA GLY A 285 26.14 -14.01 1.24
C GLY A 285 25.42 -12.87 1.96
N PHE A 286 25.04 -11.80 1.26
CA PHE A 286 24.22 -10.74 1.84
C PHE A 286 22.82 -11.27 2.17
N GLU A 287 22.51 -11.27 3.47
CA GLU A 287 21.18 -11.53 4.00
C GLU A 287 20.53 -10.18 4.32
N GLY A 288 19.76 -9.66 3.36
CA GLY A 288 19.09 -8.38 3.51
C GLY A 288 17.76 -8.47 4.24
N GLU A 289 17.25 -7.31 4.65
CA GLU A 289 15.90 -7.11 5.18
C GLU A 289 14.78 -7.54 4.20
N PRO A 290 13.51 -7.63 4.65
CA PRO A 290 12.38 -7.97 3.76
C PRO A 290 12.34 -7.18 2.45
N ALA A 291 12.68 -5.89 2.49
CA ALA A 291 12.73 -5.00 1.34
C ALA A 291 13.70 -5.49 0.25
N PHE A 292 14.84 -6.08 0.63
CA PHE A 292 15.80 -6.64 -0.32
C PHE A 292 15.17 -7.77 -1.15
N TYR A 293 14.53 -8.73 -0.47
CA TYR A 293 13.88 -9.86 -1.13
C TYR A 293 12.65 -9.43 -1.95
N TYR A 294 11.95 -8.39 -1.51
CA TYR A 294 10.87 -7.75 -2.28
C TYR A 294 11.40 -7.25 -3.64
N TRP A 295 12.43 -6.41 -3.64
CA TRP A 295 12.99 -5.85 -4.87
C TRP A 295 13.66 -6.91 -5.75
N LEU A 296 14.32 -7.91 -5.15
CA LEU A 296 14.89 -9.04 -5.90
C LEU A 296 13.80 -9.85 -6.60
N SER A 297 12.68 -10.11 -5.92
CA SER A 297 11.53 -10.82 -6.49
C SER A 297 10.88 -10.03 -7.63
N HIS A 298 10.57 -8.75 -7.41
CA HIS A 298 9.98 -7.87 -8.44
C HIS A 298 10.89 -7.77 -9.67
N SER A 299 12.18 -7.51 -9.46
CA SER A 299 13.14 -7.42 -10.56
C SER A 299 13.27 -8.74 -11.33
N ALA A 300 13.29 -9.88 -10.63
CA ALA A 300 13.30 -11.19 -11.27
C ALA A 300 12.03 -11.44 -12.09
N TYR A 301 10.86 -11.11 -11.54
CA TYR A 301 9.57 -11.33 -12.20
C TYR A 301 9.43 -10.52 -13.49
N PHE A 302 9.62 -9.20 -13.41
CA PHE A 302 9.45 -8.31 -14.57
C PHE A 302 10.56 -8.46 -15.61
N SER A 303 11.67 -9.11 -15.25
CA SER A 303 12.71 -9.53 -16.20
C SER A 303 12.53 -10.95 -16.74
N GLY A 304 11.39 -11.59 -16.48
CA GLY A 304 11.00 -12.90 -17.05
C GLY A 304 11.53 -14.13 -16.31
N ARG A 305 12.10 -13.98 -15.11
CA ARG A 305 12.74 -15.06 -14.33
C ARG A 305 11.84 -15.52 -13.19
N GLN A 306 10.74 -16.16 -13.55
CA GLN A 306 9.67 -16.51 -12.61
C GLN A 306 10.13 -17.40 -11.43
N GLU A 307 10.93 -18.44 -11.68
CA GLU A 307 11.42 -19.32 -10.60
C GLU A 307 12.29 -18.58 -9.58
N ALA A 308 13.14 -17.66 -10.05
CA ALA A 308 13.98 -16.85 -9.17
C ALA A 308 13.14 -15.87 -8.35
N ALA A 309 12.08 -15.31 -8.96
CA ALA A 309 11.14 -14.43 -8.30
C ALA A 309 10.39 -15.15 -7.16
N GLU A 310 9.84 -16.34 -7.44
CA GLU A 310 9.17 -17.18 -6.45
C GLU A 310 10.09 -17.58 -5.30
N LYS A 311 11.36 -17.88 -5.58
CA LYS A 311 12.34 -18.20 -4.54
C LYS A 311 12.65 -16.99 -3.64
N ALA A 312 12.86 -15.82 -4.23
CA ALA A 312 13.12 -14.59 -3.47
C ALA A 312 11.90 -14.22 -2.60
N TRP A 313 10.69 -14.30 -3.16
CA TRP A 313 9.46 -14.02 -2.42
C TRP A 313 9.24 -14.98 -1.25
N LYS A 314 9.55 -16.27 -1.41
CA LYS A 314 9.51 -17.22 -0.30
C LYS A 314 10.42 -16.83 0.86
N GLN A 315 11.61 -16.27 0.58
CA GLN A 315 12.47 -15.77 1.66
C GLN A 315 11.87 -14.53 2.32
N MET A 316 11.32 -13.60 1.52
CA MET A 316 10.62 -12.42 2.05
C MET A 316 9.49 -12.82 3.01
N LEU A 317 8.65 -13.80 2.63
CA LEU A 317 7.55 -14.27 3.48
C LEU A 317 7.99 -15.00 4.75
N ARG A 318 9.24 -15.48 4.83
CA ARG A 318 9.77 -16.03 6.09
C ARG A 318 10.01 -14.94 7.12
N ILE A 319 10.37 -13.73 6.67
CA ILE A 319 10.65 -12.57 7.53
C ILE A 319 9.38 -11.75 7.74
N SER A 320 8.57 -11.58 6.68
CA SER A 320 7.34 -10.78 6.63
C SER A 320 6.13 -11.60 6.12
N PRO A 321 5.56 -12.50 6.95
CA PRO A 321 4.43 -13.35 6.54
C PRO A 321 3.16 -12.58 6.14
N GLU A 322 2.99 -11.36 6.64
CA GLU A 322 1.87 -10.47 6.38
C GLU A 322 1.79 -9.98 4.93
N LYS A 323 2.90 -10.03 4.20
CA LYS A 323 2.99 -9.60 2.79
C LYS A 323 2.52 -10.68 1.82
N ALA A 324 2.08 -11.85 2.31
CA ALA A 324 1.50 -12.91 1.49
C ALA A 324 0.29 -12.40 0.69
N GLY A 325 0.23 -12.75 -0.61
CA GLY A 325 -0.81 -12.25 -1.52
C GLY A 325 -0.47 -10.95 -2.25
N GLN A 326 0.66 -10.31 -1.92
CA GLN A 326 1.17 -9.11 -2.60
C GLN A 326 2.26 -9.45 -3.63
N GLU A 327 2.33 -10.70 -4.11
CA GLU A 327 3.37 -11.15 -5.04
C GLU A 327 3.38 -10.29 -6.32
N PRO A 328 4.54 -10.10 -6.98
CA PRO A 328 4.58 -9.38 -8.26
C PRO A 328 3.79 -10.09 -9.38
N TRP A 329 3.50 -11.38 -9.23
CA TRP A 329 2.61 -12.16 -10.11
C TRP A 329 1.20 -12.36 -9.55
N ALA A 330 0.85 -11.72 -8.43
CA ALA A 330 -0.51 -11.77 -7.89
C ALA A 330 -1.51 -11.28 -8.95
N THR A 331 -1.15 -10.25 -9.73
CA THR A 331 -1.89 -9.71 -10.90
C THR A 331 -2.12 -10.75 -12.00
N LYS A 332 -1.12 -11.58 -12.36
CA LYS A 332 -1.32 -12.66 -13.36
C LYS A 332 -2.21 -13.81 -12.85
N LYS A 333 -2.22 -14.07 -11.54
CA LYS A 333 -3.20 -15.00 -10.94
C LYS A 333 -4.62 -14.41 -10.90
N THR A 334 -4.75 -13.08 -10.95
CA THR A 334 -6.04 -12.37 -10.85
C THR A 334 -6.67 -12.02 -12.21
N GLU A 335 -5.92 -12.00 -13.31
CA GLU A 335 -6.48 -11.89 -14.67
C GLU A 335 -7.44 -13.05 -15.01
N HIS A 336 -7.26 -14.23 -14.41
CA HIS A 336 -8.17 -15.36 -14.59
C HIS A 336 -9.47 -15.28 -13.78
N LEU A 337 -9.57 -14.38 -12.80
CA LEU A 337 -10.71 -14.26 -11.90
C LEU A 337 -11.63 -13.08 -12.24
N GLY A 338 -11.34 -12.24 -13.23
CA GLY A 338 -12.19 -11.09 -13.57
C GLY A 338 -12.25 -10.00 -12.49
N HIS A 339 -12.47 -8.76 -12.89
CA HIS A 339 -12.62 -7.62 -11.98
C HIS A 339 -13.82 -7.77 -11.03
N GLU A 340 -14.84 -8.53 -11.43
CA GLU A 340 -16.04 -8.87 -10.67
C GLU A 340 -15.79 -9.74 -9.44
N HIS A 341 -14.68 -10.49 -9.39
CA HIS A 341 -14.34 -11.32 -8.23
C HIS A 341 -13.25 -10.69 -7.34
N GLN A 342 -12.93 -9.41 -7.57
CA GLN A 342 -11.89 -8.66 -6.85
C GLN A 342 -12.49 -7.51 -6.01
N PRO A 343 -12.66 -7.69 -4.69
CA PRO A 343 -13.24 -6.66 -3.83
C PRO A 343 -12.56 -5.30 -3.91
N SER A 344 -11.22 -5.26 -3.92
CA SER A 344 -10.46 -4.01 -4.04
C SER A 344 -10.68 -3.31 -5.39
N SER A 345 -10.82 -4.06 -6.49
CA SER A 345 -11.15 -3.50 -7.80
C SER A 345 -12.54 -2.89 -7.82
N ILE A 346 -13.52 -3.55 -7.21
CA ILE A 346 -14.90 -3.04 -7.12
C ILE A 346 -14.95 -1.78 -6.26
N VAL A 347 -14.35 -1.81 -5.08
CA VAL A 347 -14.30 -0.67 -4.14
C VAL A 347 -13.59 0.53 -4.76
N LYS A 348 -12.44 0.32 -5.42
CA LYS A 348 -11.73 1.38 -6.13
C LYS A 348 -12.64 2.11 -7.15
N ARG A 349 -13.45 1.35 -7.90
CA ARG A 349 -14.39 1.93 -8.88
C ARG A 349 -15.54 2.67 -8.21
N MET A 350 -16.07 2.13 -7.10
CA MET A 350 -17.13 2.78 -6.33
C MET A 350 -16.70 4.11 -5.68
N ASN A 351 -15.40 4.32 -5.47
CA ASN A 351 -14.82 5.57 -4.97
C ASN A 351 -14.32 6.52 -6.06
N SER A 352 -14.56 6.21 -7.34
CA SER A 352 -14.09 7.06 -8.43
C SER A 352 -14.79 8.42 -8.43
N GLU A 353 -14.10 9.45 -8.92
CA GLU A 353 -14.70 10.77 -9.16
C GLU A 353 -15.68 10.74 -10.36
N TYR A 354 -15.55 9.74 -11.24
CA TYR A 354 -16.37 9.57 -12.43
C TYR A 354 -17.62 8.70 -12.16
N GLU A 355 -18.80 9.20 -12.55
CA GLU A 355 -20.09 8.52 -12.32
C GLU A 355 -20.16 7.17 -13.04
N GLU A 356 -19.65 7.09 -14.26
CA GLU A 356 -19.62 5.86 -15.05
C GLU A 356 -18.78 4.76 -14.40
N GLU A 357 -17.69 5.10 -13.71
CA GLU A 357 -16.87 4.15 -12.95
C GLU A 357 -17.61 3.66 -11.70
N ARG A 358 -18.29 4.57 -10.99
CA ARG A 358 -19.07 4.21 -9.80
C ARG A 358 -20.27 3.33 -10.15
N LEU A 359 -21.02 3.66 -11.20
CA LEU A 359 -22.11 2.83 -11.73
C LEU A 359 -21.61 1.46 -12.18
N PHE A 360 -20.43 1.40 -12.80
CA PHE A 360 -19.79 0.14 -13.13
C PHE A 360 -19.41 -0.66 -11.87
N GLY A 361 -18.87 -0.02 -10.84
CA GLY A 361 -18.61 -0.63 -9.54
C GLY A 361 -19.88 -1.23 -8.90
N ILE A 362 -20.99 -0.49 -8.91
CA ILE A 362 -22.30 -0.98 -8.42
C ILE A 362 -22.77 -2.18 -9.24
N PHE A 363 -22.55 -2.19 -10.55
CA PHE A 363 -22.85 -3.35 -11.38
C PHE A 363 -21.97 -4.55 -11.02
N LEU A 364 -20.66 -4.38 -10.83
CA LEU A 364 -19.77 -5.47 -10.42
C LEU A 364 -20.21 -6.08 -9.07
N LEU A 365 -20.68 -5.25 -8.13
CA LEU A 365 -21.26 -5.71 -6.87
C LEU A 365 -22.51 -6.59 -7.07
N SER A 366 -23.24 -6.43 -8.18
CA SER A 366 -24.42 -7.24 -8.50
C SER A 366 -24.10 -8.61 -9.09
N VAL A 367 -22.91 -8.78 -9.69
CA VAL A 367 -22.46 -10.02 -10.34
C VAL A 367 -21.37 -10.75 -9.57
N THR A 368 -20.84 -10.15 -8.51
CA THR A 368 -19.85 -10.78 -7.64
C THR A 368 -20.45 -11.89 -6.78
N ASP A 369 -19.66 -12.93 -6.52
CA ASP A 369 -20.07 -14.07 -5.70
C ASP A 369 -20.21 -13.72 -4.20
N ASP A 370 -19.51 -12.68 -3.73
CA ASP A 370 -19.47 -12.28 -2.32
C ASP A 370 -19.52 -10.76 -2.14
N HIS A 371 -20.73 -10.20 -2.27
CA HIS A 371 -20.95 -8.77 -2.03
C HIS A 371 -20.57 -8.34 -0.61
N LYS A 372 -20.60 -9.25 0.38
CA LYS A 372 -20.27 -8.91 1.77
C LYS A 372 -18.79 -8.61 1.93
N LYS A 373 -17.94 -9.33 1.19
CA LYS A 373 -16.51 -9.07 1.16
C LYS A 373 -16.17 -7.71 0.55
N VAL A 374 -16.95 -7.26 -0.42
CA VAL A 374 -16.82 -5.91 -0.99
C VAL A 374 -17.29 -4.85 0.02
N MET A 375 -18.48 -5.04 0.60
CA MET A 375 -19.04 -4.11 1.58
C MET A 375 -18.25 -4.02 2.89
N GLY A 376 -17.52 -5.07 3.25
CA GLY A 376 -16.66 -5.11 4.43
C GLY A 376 -15.22 -4.61 4.19
N HIS A 377 -14.92 -4.12 3.00
CA HIS A 377 -13.61 -3.51 2.70
C HIS A 377 -13.48 -2.18 3.47
N SER A 378 -12.27 -1.86 3.96
CA SER A 378 -12.02 -0.62 4.74
C SER A 378 -12.42 0.63 3.97
N ASP A 379 -12.13 0.62 2.68
CA ASP A 379 -12.36 1.77 1.81
C ASP A 379 -13.73 1.72 1.13
N PHE A 380 -14.71 0.94 1.63
CA PHE A 380 -16.02 0.89 0.98
C PHE A 380 -16.65 2.29 0.90
N CYS A 381 -17.30 2.59 -0.23
CA CYS A 381 -17.73 3.95 -0.53
C CYS A 381 -18.68 4.53 0.51
N ASP A 382 -18.54 5.83 0.77
CA ASP A 382 -19.53 6.58 1.53
C ASP A 382 -20.84 6.66 0.73
N ILE A 383 -21.88 6.00 1.23
CA ILE A 383 -23.19 5.96 0.56
C ILE A 383 -23.81 7.35 0.52
N GLU A 384 -23.48 8.24 1.47
CA GLU A 384 -24.05 9.58 1.53
C GLU A 384 -23.60 10.47 0.36
N THR A 385 -22.39 10.25 -0.17
CA THR A 385 -21.83 11.02 -1.28
C THR A 385 -22.35 10.59 -2.64
N LEU A 386 -22.99 9.42 -2.75
CA LEU A 386 -23.54 8.91 -4.02
C LEU A 386 -24.70 9.79 -4.54
N ALA A 387 -24.76 9.97 -5.85
CA ALA A 387 -25.85 10.63 -6.54
C ALA A 387 -27.17 9.85 -6.39
N PHE A 388 -28.29 10.52 -6.65
CA PHE A 388 -29.62 9.92 -6.52
C PHE A 388 -29.73 8.58 -7.25
N ARG A 389 -29.35 8.51 -8.53
CA ARG A 389 -29.47 7.28 -9.33
C ARG A 389 -28.55 6.16 -8.84
N GLU A 390 -27.36 6.50 -8.34
CA GLU A 390 -26.40 5.55 -7.79
C GLU A 390 -26.92 4.92 -6.49
N LYS A 391 -27.53 5.73 -5.61
CA LYS A 391 -28.21 5.25 -4.39
C LYS A 391 -29.36 4.30 -4.72
N ILE A 392 -30.21 4.65 -5.69
CA ILE A 392 -31.30 3.77 -6.14
C ILE A 392 -30.74 2.49 -6.75
N TYR A 393 -29.68 2.56 -7.54
CA TYR A 393 -29.06 1.39 -8.16
C TYR A 393 -28.47 0.45 -7.11
N LEU A 394 -27.65 0.98 -6.20
CA LEU A 394 -27.02 0.23 -5.13
C LEU A 394 -28.07 -0.45 -4.23
N ALA A 395 -29.12 0.28 -3.85
CA ALA A 395 -30.21 -0.27 -3.07
C ALA A 395 -30.93 -1.43 -3.78
N ASP A 396 -31.15 -1.32 -5.10
CA ASP A 396 -31.74 -2.39 -5.91
C ASP A 396 -30.83 -3.63 -5.96
N VAL A 397 -29.52 -3.43 -6.17
CA VAL A 397 -28.51 -4.50 -6.17
C VAL A 397 -28.42 -5.21 -4.82
N LEU A 398 -28.53 -4.47 -3.71
CA LEU A 398 -28.51 -5.02 -2.35
C LEU A 398 -29.85 -5.66 -1.92
N GLY A 399 -30.86 -5.67 -2.80
CA GLY A 399 -32.17 -6.24 -2.50
C GLY A 399 -32.98 -5.43 -1.47
N MET A 400 -32.66 -4.14 -1.29
CA MET A 400 -33.42 -3.25 -0.42
C MET A 400 -34.77 -2.89 -1.07
N PRO A 401 -35.83 -2.68 -0.28
CA PRO A 401 -37.11 -2.23 -0.82
C PRO A 401 -36.98 -0.80 -1.35
N VAL A 402 -37.18 -0.62 -2.65
CA VAL A 402 -37.13 0.67 -3.35
C VAL A 402 -38.41 0.84 -4.16
N ASP A 403 -39.04 2.02 -4.08
CA ASP A 403 -40.27 2.35 -4.81
C ASP A 403 -40.05 2.18 -6.33
N THR A 404 -40.96 1.47 -6.99
CA THR A 404 -40.92 1.24 -8.44
C THR A 404 -40.84 2.53 -9.24
N LYS A 405 -41.46 3.62 -8.80
CA LYS A 405 -41.39 4.93 -9.46
C LYS A 405 -39.96 5.48 -9.44
N LEU A 406 -39.25 5.35 -8.31
CA LEU A 406 -37.86 5.80 -8.19
C LEU A 406 -36.95 4.95 -9.09
N LYS A 407 -37.19 3.65 -9.20
CA LYS A 407 -36.45 2.77 -10.14
C LYS A 407 -36.68 3.16 -11.61
N GLU A 408 -37.91 3.53 -11.96
CA GLU A 408 -38.26 4.01 -13.30
C GLU A 408 -37.63 5.37 -13.61
N GLU A 409 -37.65 6.30 -12.65
CA GLU A 409 -37.04 7.62 -12.75
C GLU A 409 -35.52 7.54 -12.90
N ALA A 410 -34.86 6.72 -12.07
CA ALA A 410 -33.42 6.48 -12.15
C ALA A 410 -33.02 5.56 -13.32
N ARG A 411 -33.99 5.01 -14.06
CA ARG A 411 -33.78 4.10 -15.22
C ARG A 411 -32.91 2.88 -14.92
N ILE A 412 -32.93 2.38 -13.68
CA ILE A 412 -32.05 1.30 -13.20
C ILE A 412 -32.14 0.04 -14.05
N ARG A 413 -33.35 -0.32 -14.48
CA ARG A 413 -33.56 -1.50 -15.32
C ARG A 413 -32.81 -1.40 -16.65
N LEU A 414 -32.75 -0.22 -17.26
CA LEU A 414 -32.02 -0.04 -18.51
C LEU A 414 -30.51 -0.19 -18.28
N ALA A 415 -29.98 0.48 -17.24
CA ALA A 415 -28.58 0.41 -16.85
C ALA A 415 -28.14 -1.05 -16.62
N HIS A 416 -28.86 -1.73 -15.73
CA HIS A 416 -28.50 -3.05 -15.23
C HIS A 416 -28.70 -4.14 -16.28
N GLU A 417 -29.85 -4.20 -16.96
CA GLU A 417 -30.11 -5.27 -17.95
C GLU A 417 -29.19 -5.16 -19.16
N THR A 418 -28.78 -3.94 -19.54
CA THR A 418 -27.84 -3.75 -20.65
C THR A 418 -26.43 -4.20 -20.24
N ALA A 419 -25.97 -3.79 -19.06
CA ALA A 419 -24.69 -4.24 -18.51
C ALA A 419 -24.66 -5.77 -18.33
N LEU A 420 -25.76 -6.36 -17.86
CA LEU A 420 -25.91 -7.81 -17.71
C LEU A 420 -25.90 -8.54 -19.07
N ALA A 421 -26.53 -7.97 -20.11
CA ALA A 421 -26.49 -8.52 -21.46
C ALA A 421 -25.07 -8.51 -22.06
N LEU A 422 -24.26 -7.49 -21.76
CA LEU A 422 -22.84 -7.44 -22.11
C LEU A 422 -22.05 -8.47 -21.29
N TYR A 423 -22.19 -8.48 -19.97
CA TYR A 423 -21.48 -9.37 -19.06
C TYR A 423 -21.68 -10.86 -19.38
N ARG A 424 -22.91 -11.29 -19.68
CA ARG A 424 -23.21 -12.69 -20.08
C ARG A 424 -22.35 -13.17 -21.26
N ARG A 425 -21.87 -12.26 -22.10
CA ARG A 425 -21.08 -12.53 -23.32
C ARG A 425 -19.59 -12.26 -23.14
N PHE A 426 -19.21 -11.47 -22.15
CA PHE A 426 -17.85 -10.95 -21.91
C PHE A 426 -17.46 -11.15 -20.45
N GLN A 427 -17.44 -12.43 -20.03
CA GLN A 427 -17.00 -12.87 -18.71
C GLN A 427 -15.85 -13.90 -18.85
N PRO A 428 -14.86 -13.92 -17.94
CA PRO A 428 -14.69 -12.96 -16.84
C PRO A 428 -14.31 -11.54 -17.33
N ILE A 429 -14.62 -10.49 -16.57
CA ILE A 429 -14.32 -9.12 -16.99
C ILE A 429 -12.83 -8.83 -16.81
N GLY A 430 -12.08 -8.88 -17.90
CA GLY A 430 -10.68 -8.44 -17.94
C GLY A 430 -10.54 -6.93 -18.20
N THR A 431 -9.29 -6.49 -18.41
CA THR A 431 -8.96 -5.09 -18.69
C THR A 431 -9.65 -4.59 -19.97
N GLU A 432 -9.77 -5.43 -21.00
CA GLU A 432 -10.42 -5.05 -22.26
C GLU A 432 -11.95 -4.94 -22.10
N GLU A 433 -12.56 -5.93 -21.46
CA GLU A 433 -14.01 -5.99 -21.21
C GLU A 433 -14.47 -4.90 -20.23
N ALA A 434 -13.61 -4.50 -19.29
CA ALA A 434 -13.86 -3.33 -18.44
C ALA A 434 -14.09 -2.07 -19.29
N GLY A 435 -13.33 -1.89 -20.38
CA GLY A 435 -13.53 -0.80 -21.32
C GLY A 435 -14.90 -0.84 -22.02
N LEU A 436 -15.45 -2.02 -22.28
CA LEU A 436 -16.78 -2.19 -22.87
C LEU A 436 -17.89 -1.77 -21.91
N LEU A 437 -17.81 -2.15 -20.63
CA LEU A 437 -18.79 -1.75 -19.62
C LEU A 437 -18.68 -0.28 -19.25
N MET A 438 -17.47 0.27 -19.21
CA MET A 438 -17.23 1.71 -19.07
C MET A 438 -17.90 2.51 -20.21
N LEU A 439 -17.76 2.05 -21.45
CA LEU A 439 -18.42 2.66 -22.60
C LEU A 439 -19.95 2.67 -22.44
N TRP A 440 -20.52 1.56 -21.93
CA TRP A 440 -21.95 1.49 -21.66
C TRP A 440 -22.39 2.51 -20.60
N PHE A 441 -21.71 2.56 -19.45
CA PHE A 441 -22.12 3.47 -18.37
C PHE A 441 -21.94 4.94 -18.71
N THR A 442 -20.96 5.27 -19.55
CA THR A 442 -20.81 6.61 -20.15
C THR A 442 -22.05 6.98 -20.97
N VAL A 443 -22.45 6.10 -21.89
CA VAL A 443 -23.64 6.31 -22.73
C VAL A 443 -24.93 6.35 -21.91
N PHE A 444 -25.01 5.54 -20.86
CA PHE A 444 -26.14 5.52 -19.95
C PHE A 444 -26.29 6.85 -19.18
N GLY A 445 -25.20 7.44 -18.71
CA GLY A 445 -25.21 8.75 -18.05
C GLY A 445 -25.91 9.81 -18.90
N GLU A 446 -25.50 9.94 -20.16
CA GLU A 446 -26.13 10.84 -21.14
C GLU A 446 -27.61 10.50 -21.40
N LEU A 447 -27.94 9.21 -21.54
CA LEU A 447 -29.31 8.77 -21.74
C LEU A 447 -30.21 9.03 -20.54
N ALA A 448 -29.65 9.07 -19.32
CA ALA A 448 -30.43 9.23 -18.11
C ALA A 448 -30.98 10.66 -17.93
N GLU A 449 -30.35 11.64 -18.56
CA GLU A 449 -30.76 13.05 -18.60
C GLU A 449 -31.88 13.32 -19.62
N GLU A 450 -32.08 12.45 -20.61
CA GLU A 450 -33.07 12.68 -21.67
C GLU A 450 -34.52 12.36 -21.26
N GLN A 451 -35.51 13.03 -21.87
CA GLN A 451 -36.94 12.69 -21.69
C GLN A 451 -37.40 11.47 -22.51
N THR A 452 -36.55 10.94 -23.38
CA THR A 452 -36.88 9.84 -24.29
C THR A 452 -37.01 8.51 -23.53
N ARG A 453 -38.12 7.79 -23.74
CA ARG A 453 -38.36 6.45 -23.14
C ARG A 453 -37.80 5.35 -24.04
N LEU A 454 -36.50 5.09 -23.95
CA LEU A 454 -35.85 3.95 -24.59
C LEU A 454 -35.78 2.78 -23.59
N LYS A 455 -36.15 1.56 -24.02
CA LYS A 455 -36.28 0.39 -23.13
C LYS A 455 -35.57 -0.89 -23.63
N ASN A 456 -34.96 -0.86 -24.83
CA ASN A 456 -34.42 -2.08 -25.43
C ASN A 456 -32.95 -2.29 -25.01
N SER A 457 -32.76 -2.98 -23.88
CA SER A 457 -31.44 -3.26 -23.31
C SER A 457 -30.55 -4.11 -24.23
N GLU A 458 -31.10 -5.11 -24.93
CA GLU A 458 -30.32 -5.92 -25.89
C GLU A 458 -29.86 -5.08 -27.08
N ALA A 459 -30.67 -4.13 -27.56
CA ALA A 459 -30.28 -3.24 -28.65
C ALA A 459 -29.18 -2.25 -28.24
N PHE A 460 -29.21 -1.74 -27.01
CA PHE A 460 -28.11 -0.94 -26.48
C PHE A 460 -26.84 -1.75 -26.26
N ALA A 461 -26.95 -2.98 -25.74
CA ALA A 461 -25.79 -3.86 -25.57
C ALA A 461 -25.14 -4.17 -26.92
N ALA A 462 -25.94 -4.53 -27.94
CA ALA A 462 -25.45 -4.79 -29.29
C ALA A 462 -24.78 -3.55 -29.91
N ALA A 463 -25.39 -2.37 -29.75
CA ALA A 463 -24.84 -1.12 -30.26
C ALA A 463 -23.54 -0.72 -29.54
N THR A 464 -23.45 -0.98 -28.24
CA THR A 464 -22.25 -0.71 -27.43
C THR A 464 -21.12 -1.67 -27.81
N GLU A 465 -21.39 -2.98 -27.96
CA GLU A 465 -20.41 -3.96 -28.47
C GLU A 465 -19.90 -3.53 -29.86
N TYR A 466 -20.79 -3.09 -30.75
CA TYR A 466 -20.40 -2.61 -32.08
C TYR A 466 -19.45 -1.42 -32.01
N MET A 467 -19.78 -0.42 -31.19
CA MET A 467 -18.99 0.81 -31.06
C MET A 467 -17.64 0.53 -30.38
N TRP A 468 -17.61 -0.34 -29.38
CA TRP A 468 -16.37 -0.79 -28.72
C TRP A 468 -15.39 -1.43 -29.72
N HIS A 469 -15.84 -2.38 -30.54
CA HIS A 469 -15.00 -2.96 -31.60
C HIS A 469 -14.56 -1.91 -32.62
N LYS A 470 -15.47 -1.01 -33.03
CA LYS A 470 -15.16 0.05 -34.00
C LYS A 470 -14.08 1.01 -33.49
N LEU A 471 -14.14 1.41 -32.23
CA LEU A 471 -13.14 2.29 -31.59
C LEU A 471 -11.75 1.63 -31.51
N ARG A 472 -11.71 0.30 -31.43
CA ARG A 472 -10.47 -0.51 -31.47
C ARG A 472 -9.96 -0.80 -32.88
N GLY A 473 -10.61 -0.29 -33.93
CA GLY A 473 -10.25 -0.56 -35.32
C GLY A 473 -10.64 -1.96 -35.83
N GLU A 474 -11.47 -2.69 -35.08
CA GLU A 474 -11.88 -4.05 -35.41
C GLU A 474 -13.14 -4.05 -36.30
N LYS A 475 -13.13 -4.87 -37.34
CA LYS A 475 -14.28 -4.97 -38.26
C LYS A 475 -15.29 -5.99 -37.75
N LYS A 476 -16.48 -5.53 -37.39
CA LYS A 476 -17.65 -6.38 -37.07
C LYS A 476 -18.80 -6.09 -38.02
N SER A 477 -19.47 -7.16 -38.49
CA SER A 477 -20.66 -7.04 -39.33
C SER A 477 -21.88 -6.69 -38.48
N GLN A 478 -22.59 -5.62 -38.85
CA GLN A 478 -23.85 -5.25 -38.18
C GLN A 478 -24.89 -6.36 -38.31
N THR A 479 -24.97 -7.05 -39.45
CA THR A 479 -25.93 -8.14 -39.66
C THR A 479 -25.68 -9.30 -38.71
N SER A 480 -24.41 -9.73 -38.61
CA SER A 480 -24.01 -10.81 -37.70
C SER A 480 -24.21 -10.44 -36.24
N LEU A 481 -23.94 -9.18 -35.87
CA LEU A 481 -24.14 -8.72 -34.51
C LEU A 481 -25.63 -8.58 -34.15
N ALA A 482 -26.47 -8.14 -35.09
CA ALA A 482 -27.91 -8.08 -34.89
C ALA A 482 -28.48 -9.48 -34.62
N GLU A 483 -28.05 -10.49 -35.38
CA GLU A 483 -28.41 -11.90 -35.14
C GLU A 483 -27.97 -12.38 -33.74
N LYS A 484 -26.73 -12.08 -33.32
CA LYS A 484 -26.20 -12.44 -31.98
C LYS A 484 -27.03 -11.90 -30.81
N TYR A 485 -27.75 -10.80 -31.02
CA TYR A 485 -28.61 -10.16 -30.03
C TYR A 485 -30.11 -10.38 -30.28
N ASN A 486 -30.48 -11.23 -31.25
CA ASN A 486 -31.87 -11.45 -31.67
C ASN A 486 -32.59 -10.16 -32.09
N LEU A 487 -31.90 -9.30 -32.85
CA LEU A 487 -32.39 -8.01 -33.34
C LEU A 487 -32.48 -8.00 -34.88
N SER A 488 -33.33 -7.13 -35.43
CA SER A 488 -33.25 -6.81 -36.85
C SER A 488 -32.04 -5.89 -37.12
N PRO A 489 -31.40 -5.98 -38.31
CA PRO A 489 -30.32 -5.05 -38.69
C PRO A 489 -30.75 -3.58 -38.63
N SER A 490 -32.00 -3.27 -38.98
CA SER A 490 -32.57 -1.93 -38.87
C SER A 490 -32.68 -1.42 -37.42
N THR A 491 -32.99 -2.30 -36.48
CA THR A 491 -33.03 -1.97 -35.05
C THR A 491 -31.63 -1.69 -34.54
N LEU A 492 -30.66 -2.55 -34.86
CA LEU A 492 -29.27 -2.33 -34.46
C LEU A 492 -28.73 -1.02 -35.03
N GLN A 493 -28.97 -0.73 -36.31
CA GLN A 493 -28.52 0.52 -36.93
C GLN A 493 -29.06 1.77 -36.23
N LYS A 494 -30.34 1.74 -35.81
CA LYS A 494 -30.96 2.82 -35.02
C LYS A 494 -30.22 3.03 -33.69
N TYR A 495 -29.93 1.96 -32.96
CA TYR A 495 -29.27 2.05 -31.65
C TYR A 495 -27.77 2.37 -31.76
N ILE A 496 -27.08 1.93 -32.82
CA ILE A 496 -25.70 2.37 -33.11
C ILE A 496 -25.66 3.89 -33.29
N LYS A 497 -26.67 4.48 -33.94
CA LYS A 497 -26.76 5.94 -34.08
C LYS A 497 -26.93 6.60 -32.71
N TYR A 498 -27.81 6.09 -31.85
CA TYR A 498 -27.98 6.62 -30.49
C TYR A 498 -26.69 6.54 -29.67
N VAL A 499 -26.04 5.38 -29.61
CA VAL A 499 -24.77 5.22 -28.88
C VAL A 499 -23.71 6.17 -29.42
N ARG A 500 -23.56 6.27 -30.75
CA ARG A 500 -22.55 7.13 -31.37
C ARG A 500 -22.72 8.61 -31.08
N GLU A 501 -23.95 9.11 -30.96
CA GLU A 501 -24.20 10.53 -30.66
C GLU A 501 -23.83 10.91 -29.22
N ARG A 502 -23.52 9.93 -28.36
CA ARG A 502 -23.27 10.07 -26.92
C ARG A 502 -21.86 9.56 -26.54
N LEU A 503 -21.01 9.43 -27.55
CA LEU A 503 -19.58 9.15 -27.48
C LEU A 503 -18.84 10.29 -28.18
#